data_AF-A0A376H8Z6-F1
#
_entry.id   AF-A0A376H8Z6-F1
#
_cell.length_a   1.000
_cell.length_b   1.000
_cell.length_c   1.000
_cell.angle_alpha   90.00
_cell.angle_beta   90.00
_cell.angle_gamma   90.00
#
_symmetry.space_group_name_H-M   'P 1'
#
loop_
_entity.id
_entity.type
_entity.pdbx_description
1 polymer ?
#
loop_
_entity_poly.entity_id
_entity_poly.type
_entity_poly.pdbx_seq_one_letter_code
_entity_poly.pdbx_strand_id
1 'polypeptide(L)'
;MPVWSHYLEWRRKPPSPVQRVSVLSTDEKVALFRRLFRGRDDIWALRWESKTSGKSGYSPACANEWQARICGKPRIKCGDCTHRQLLPVSDLVIYQHLAGTHTAGLYPLLEDDSCYFLAVDFDKAEWQKDASAFMRACDELSVPAALEISRSRQGAHVWIFFASRVSAREARRLGTAIISYTCSRTRQLQLSSYDRLFPNQDTMPKGGFGNLIALPLQKRPRASGGSVFVDINFQPYSDQWAFLASVIPMNVQDIEPTILRATGSIHPLDVNFINEEDLGYNMSGTSVTALAVASRYLPSASPAAPASGTLCHRGSTARRSGHAPAFWSAGTVRRRWTTAV
;
A
#
# COMPACT_ATOMS: atom_id res chain seq x y z
N MET A 1 -27.80 -53.33 22.27
CA MET A 1 -27.29 -51.95 22.37
C MET A 1 -26.55 -51.62 21.10
N PRO A 2 -27.05 -50.74 20.22
CA PRO A 2 -26.38 -50.44 18.96
C PRO A 2 -25.44 -49.24 19.10
N VAL A 3 -24.30 -49.41 18.44
CA VAL A 3 -23.18 -48.48 18.31
C VAL A 3 -23.58 -47.36 17.33
N TRP A 4 -23.44 -46.10 17.75
CA TRP A 4 -23.66 -44.95 16.88
C TRP A 4 -22.44 -44.69 15.99
N SER A 5 -22.60 -44.97 14.70
CA SER A 5 -21.75 -44.46 13.63
C SER A 5 -22.16 -43.02 13.30
N HIS A 6 -21.26 -42.05 13.38
CA HIS A 6 -21.41 -40.79 12.66
C HIS A 6 -20.10 -40.39 11.99
N TYR A 7 -20.06 -40.71 10.70
CA TYR A 7 -19.23 -40.06 9.69
C TYR A 7 -19.49 -38.55 9.71
N LEU A 8 -18.44 -37.75 9.88
CA LEU A 8 -18.45 -36.30 9.63
C LEU A 8 -18.33 -36.09 8.12
N GLU A 9 -19.48 -36.11 7.46
CA GLU A 9 -19.61 -35.73 6.06
C GLU A 9 -19.31 -34.24 5.91
N TRP A 10 -18.23 -33.95 5.18
CA TRP A 10 -17.76 -32.61 4.87
C TRP A 10 -18.88 -31.78 4.25
N ARG A 11 -19.24 -30.67 4.91
CA ARG A 11 -20.08 -29.61 4.33
C ARG A 11 -19.38 -29.01 3.11
N ARG A 12 -19.61 -29.59 1.93
CA ARG A 12 -19.57 -28.83 0.68
C ARG A 12 -20.60 -27.71 0.84
N LYS A 13 -20.13 -26.45 0.87
CA LYS A 13 -21.04 -25.29 0.76
C LYS A 13 -21.93 -25.54 -0.47
N PRO A 14 -23.26 -25.59 -0.34
CA PRO A 14 -24.11 -25.67 -1.52
C PRO A 14 -23.79 -24.45 -2.40
N PRO A 15 -23.76 -24.60 -3.73
CA PRO A 15 -23.65 -23.45 -4.60
C PRO A 15 -24.81 -22.52 -4.29
N SER A 16 -24.47 -21.31 -3.85
CA SER A 16 -25.43 -20.24 -3.61
C SER A 16 -26.35 -20.12 -4.84
N PRO A 17 -27.68 -19.98 -4.69
CA PRO A 17 -28.53 -19.66 -5.83
C PRO A 17 -27.95 -18.42 -6.49
N VAL A 18 -27.72 -18.50 -7.80
CA VAL A 18 -27.29 -17.36 -8.62
C VAL A 18 -28.42 -16.33 -8.55
N GLN A 19 -28.40 -15.49 -7.52
CA GLN A 19 -29.20 -14.26 -7.49
C GLN A 19 -28.84 -13.53 -8.77
N ARG A 20 -29.87 -13.19 -9.56
CA ARG A 20 -29.74 -12.30 -10.72
C ARG A 20 -28.87 -11.13 -10.29
N VAL A 21 -27.63 -11.10 -10.77
CA VAL A 21 -26.68 -10.04 -10.46
C VAL A 21 -27.32 -8.79 -11.03
N SER A 22 -27.84 -7.93 -10.15
CA SER A 22 -28.16 -6.56 -10.52
C SER A 22 -26.87 -5.98 -11.06
N VAL A 23 -26.80 -5.79 -12.38
CA VAL A 23 -25.64 -5.20 -13.03
C VAL A 23 -25.49 -3.81 -12.42
N LEU A 24 -24.49 -3.64 -11.55
CA LEU A 24 -24.24 -2.36 -10.90
C LEU A 24 -24.10 -1.28 -11.98
N SER A 25 -24.87 -0.21 -11.82
CA SER A 25 -24.73 1.02 -12.61
C SER A 25 -23.32 1.60 -12.44
N THR A 26 -22.97 2.56 -13.31
CA THR A 26 -21.69 3.25 -13.21
C THR A 26 -21.52 3.92 -11.85
N ASP A 27 -22.56 4.56 -11.34
CA ASP A 27 -22.52 5.29 -10.07
C ASP A 27 -22.41 4.31 -8.88
N GLU A 28 -23.12 3.18 -8.92
CA GLU A 28 -22.99 2.13 -7.90
C GLU A 28 -21.60 1.51 -7.88
N LYS A 29 -20.96 1.33 -9.05
CA LYS A 29 -19.56 0.86 -9.14
C LYS A 29 -18.58 1.85 -8.52
N VAL A 30 -18.76 3.15 -8.81
CA VAL A 30 -17.94 4.22 -8.22
C VAL A 30 -18.14 4.27 -6.71
N ALA A 31 -19.38 4.21 -6.23
CA ALA A 31 -19.70 4.20 -4.80
C ALA A 31 -19.11 2.98 -4.08
N LEU A 32 -19.25 1.78 -4.66
CA LEU A 32 -18.64 0.55 -4.14
C LEU A 32 -17.12 0.67 -4.06
N PHE A 33 -16.48 1.17 -5.12
CA PHE A 33 -15.04 1.34 -5.17
C PHE A 33 -14.56 2.32 -4.08
N ARG A 34 -15.21 3.47 -3.94
CA ARG A 34 -14.90 4.47 -2.91
C ARG A 34 -15.11 3.96 -1.49
N ARG A 35 -16.09 3.07 -1.29
CA ARG A 35 -16.36 2.46 0.02
C ARG A 35 -15.22 1.55 0.47
N LEU A 36 -14.64 0.78 -0.45
CA LEU A 36 -13.56 -0.16 -0.13
C LEU A 36 -12.18 0.53 -0.13
N PHE A 37 -11.85 1.26 -1.19
CA PHE A 37 -10.54 1.91 -1.36
C PHE A 37 -10.55 3.33 -0.80
N ARG A 38 -10.78 3.42 0.52
CA ARG A 38 -10.87 4.69 1.23
C ARG A 38 -9.58 5.05 1.94
N GLY A 39 -9.18 6.32 1.82
CA GLY A 39 -8.03 6.91 2.49
C GLY A 39 -8.29 8.39 2.69
N ARG A 40 -7.27 9.23 2.48
CA ARG A 40 -7.44 10.69 2.47
C ARG A 40 -8.42 11.12 1.37
N ASP A 41 -9.45 11.87 1.76
CA ASP A 41 -10.46 12.41 0.84
C ASP A 41 -10.05 13.80 0.29
N ASP A 42 -9.12 14.48 0.93
CA ASP A 42 -8.65 15.83 0.59
C ASP A 42 -7.55 15.85 -0.50
N ILE A 43 -6.97 14.68 -0.82
CA ILE A 43 -5.86 14.55 -1.77
C ILE A 43 -5.82 13.16 -2.42
N TRP A 44 -5.51 13.12 -3.71
CA TRP A 44 -5.08 11.91 -4.41
C TRP A 44 -3.78 12.16 -5.18
N ALA A 45 -3.15 11.09 -5.68
CA ALA A 45 -1.97 11.21 -6.52
C ALA A 45 -2.26 10.81 -7.97
N LEU A 46 -1.75 11.60 -8.91
CA LEU A 46 -1.81 11.30 -10.33
C LEU A 46 -0.53 10.59 -10.77
N ARG A 47 -0.69 9.48 -11.49
CA ARG A 47 0.42 8.82 -12.17
C ARG A 47 0.87 9.67 -13.36
N TRP A 48 2.18 9.90 -13.47
CA TRP A 48 2.80 10.51 -14.64
C TRP A 48 3.84 9.59 -15.26
N GLU A 49 4.07 9.79 -16.56
CA GLU A 49 5.06 9.06 -17.33
C GLU A 49 5.72 10.02 -18.32
N SER A 50 7.05 10.09 -18.27
CA SER A 50 7.85 10.93 -19.15
C SER A 50 8.13 10.19 -20.44
N LYS A 51 7.56 10.67 -21.55
CA LYS A 51 7.83 10.13 -22.89
C LYS A 51 9.32 10.23 -23.28
N THR A 52 10.03 11.23 -22.78
CA THR A 52 11.43 11.49 -23.14
C THR A 52 12.41 10.64 -22.34
N SER A 53 12.18 10.49 -21.03
CA SER A 53 13.14 9.80 -20.14
C SER A 53 12.73 8.36 -19.81
N GLY A 54 11.52 7.93 -20.18
CA GLY A 54 10.94 6.65 -19.77
C GLY A 54 10.63 6.55 -18.28
N LYS A 55 10.98 7.56 -17.48
CA LYS A 55 10.70 7.59 -16.04
C LYS A 55 9.21 7.75 -15.80
N SER A 56 8.76 7.19 -14.70
CA SER A 56 7.38 7.31 -14.29
C SER A 56 7.26 7.33 -12.79
N GLY A 57 6.14 7.85 -12.29
CA GLY A 57 5.91 7.97 -10.86
C GLY A 57 4.52 8.50 -10.57
N TYR A 58 4.35 8.97 -9.35
CA TYR A 58 3.14 9.63 -8.90
C TYR A 58 3.49 10.98 -8.28
N SER A 59 2.55 11.91 -8.36
CA SER A 59 2.62 13.18 -7.65
C SER A 59 1.25 13.57 -7.13
N PRO A 60 1.16 14.29 -6.01
CA PRO A 60 -0.08 14.88 -5.54
C PRO A 60 -0.80 15.64 -6.65
N ALA A 61 -2.08 15.35 -6.86
CA ALA A 61 -2.91 16.09 -7.80
C ALA A 61 -3.10 17.52 -7.28
N CYS A 62 -2.75 18.50 -8.11
CA CYS A 62 -2.71 19.91 -7.70
C CYS A 62 -3.24 20.78 -8.85
N ALA A 63 -4.19 21.67 -8.56
CA ALA A 63 -4.76 22.58 -9.56
C ALA A 63 -3.71 23.55 -10.13
N ASN A 64 -2.72 23.91 -9.31
CA ASN A 64 -1.65 24.82 -9.69
C ASN A 64 -0.47 24.10 -10.36
N GLU A 65 -0.53 22.78 -10.60
CA GLU A 65 0.62 22.05 -11.13
C GLU A 65 1.11 22.62 -12.47
N TRP A 66 2.42 22.88 -12.59
CA TRP A 66 3.05 23.48 -13.77
C TRP A 66 2.56 24.88 -14.15
N GLN A 67 1.71 25.53 -13.34
CA GLN A 67 1.30 26.91 -13.58
C GLN A 67 2.49 27.85 -13.34
N ALA A 68 2.91 28.51 -14.41
CA ALA A 68 4.07 29.41 -14.39
C ALA A 68 3.90 30.48 -13.29
N ARG A 69 4.98 30.75 -12.56
CA ARG A 69 5.07 31.71 -11.44
C ARG A 69 4.30 31.32 -10.16
N ILE A 70 3.50 30.26 -10.17
CA ILE A 70 2.79 29.76 -8.96
C ILE A 70 3.43 28.45 -8.50
N CYS A 71 3.56 27.48 -9.41
CA CYS A 71 4.22 26.22 -9.10
C CYS A 71 5.73 26.38 -9.19
N GLY A 72 6.44 25.99 -8.12
CA GLY A 72 7.90 25.99 -8.12
C GLY A 72 8.54 24.78 -8.81
N LYS A 73 7.77 23.90 -9.46
CA LYS A 73 8.35 22.78 -10.22
C LYS A 73 9.18 23.29 -11.40
N PRO A 74 10.29 22.60 -11.76
CA PRO A 74 10.83 21.39 -11.12
C PRO A 74 11.76 21.66 -9.92
N ARG A 75 11.93 22.93 -9.48
CA ARG A 75 12.93 23.34 -8.48
C ARG A 75 12.60 22.87 -7.06
N ILE A 76 11.31 22.70 -6.73
CA ILE A 76 10.85 22.24 -5.41
C ILE A 76 9.97 20.99 -5.53
N LYS A 77 9.93 20.19 -4.46
CA LYS A 77 9.00 19.05 -4.34
C LYS A 77 7.60 19.53 -4.00
N CYS A 78 6.57 18.78 -4.39
CA CYS A 78 5.17 19.09 -4.07
C CYS A 78 4.90 19.16 -2.55
N GLY A 79 5.58 18.31 -1.76
CA GLY A 79 5.44 18.29 -0.30
C GLY A 79 5.88 19.61 0.36
N ASP A 80 6.81 20.34 -0.27
CA ASP A 80 7.38 21.58 0.26
C ASP A 80 6.77 22.83 -0.39
N CYS A 81 5.84 22.67 -1.34
CA CYS A 81 5.23 23.77 -2.06
C CYS A 81 4.10 24.42 -1.25
N THR A 82 4.29 25.68 -0.86
CA THR A 82 3.29 26.49 -0.13
C THR A 82 2.13 26.98 -1.01
N HIS A 83 2.30 26.99 -2.34
CA HIS A 83 1.27 27.38 -3.31
C HIS A 83 0.48 26.18 -3.86
N ARG A 84 0.55 25.02 -3.20
CA ARG A 84 -0.22 23.84 -3.63
C ARG A 84 -1.71 24.09 -3.42
N GLN A 85 -2.50 23.72 -4.42
CA GLN A 85 -3.96 23.62 -4.32
C GLN A 85 -4.33 22.17 -4.57
N LEU A 86 -4.30 21.38 -3.50
CA LEU A 86 -4.55 19.94 -3.56
C LEU A 86 -5.99 19.66 -4.00
N LEU A 87 -6.14 18.66 -4.86
CA LEU A 87 -7.44 18.28 -5.39
C LEU A 87 -8.02 17.12 -4.57
N PRO A 88 -9.25 17.25 -4.03
CA PRO A 88 -9.89 16.18 -3.29
C PRO A 88 -10.32 15.02 -4.20
N VAL A 89 -10.57 13.87 -3.59
CA VAL A 89 -11.05 12.67 -4.29
C VAL A 89 -12.55 12.80 -4.55
N SER A 90 -12.95 12.95 -5.82
CA SER A 90 -14.37 12.99 -6.23
C SER A 90 -14.80 11.73 -6.98
N ASP A 91 -16.11 11.54 -7.15
CA ASP A 91 -16.66 10.44 -7.95
C ASP A 91 -16.16 10.49 -9.39
N LEU A 92 -16.01 11.70 -9.94
CA LEU A 92 -15.44 11.91 -11.28
C LEU A 92 -13.98 11.43 -11.35
N VAL A 93 -13.16 11.70 -10.33
CA VAL A 93 -11.76 11.22 -10.27
C VAL A 93 -11.73 9.69 -10.29
N ILE A 94 -12.60 9.03 -9.53
CA ILE A 94 -12.66 7.56 -9.49
C ILE A 94 -13.21 6.99 -10.79
N TYR A 95 -14.25 7.60 -11.35
CA TYR A 95 -14.77 7.22 -12.67
C TYR A 95 -13.68 7.31 -13.74
N GLN A 96 -12.96 8.43 -13.82
CA GLN A 96 -11.88 8.64 -14.80
C GLN A 96 -10.71 7.66 -14.61
N HIS A 97 -10.43 7.26 -13.36
CA HIS A 97 -9.47 6.20 -13.07
C HIS A 97 -9.91 4.86 -13.66
N LEU A 98 -11.14 4.44 -13.36
CA LEU A 98 -11.73 3.18 -13.83
C LEU A 98 -11.94 3.15 -15.35
N ALA A 99 -12.27 4.31 -15.94
CA ALA A 99 -12.42 4.49 -17.38
C ALA A 99 -11.07 4.59 -18.13
N GLY A 100 -9.95 4.67 -17.42
CA GLY A 100 -8.60 4.69 -17.97
C GLY A 100 -8.15 6.06 -18.51
N THR A 101 -8.84 7.14 -18.15
CA THR A 101 -8.43 8.52 -18.46
C THR A 101 -7.15 8.88 -17.71
N HIS A 102 -7.05 8.45 -16.44
CA HIS A 102 -5.84 8.56 -15.64
C HIS A 102 -5.61 7.34 -14.75
N THR A 103 -4.45 7.28 -14.11
CA THR A 103 -4.19 6.32 -13.03
C THR A 103 -4.03 7.11 -11.74
N ALA A 104 -4.96 6.88 -10.80
CA ALA A 104 -4.96 7.51 -9.49
C ALA A 104 -4.25 6.60 -8.47
N GLY A 105 -3.61 7.21 -7.50
CA GLY A 105 -3.15 6.58 -6.26
C GLY A 105 -3.78 7.26 -5.06
N LEU A 106 -3.76 6.55 -3.93
CA LEU A 106 -4.40 6.91 -2.69
C LEU A 106 -3.40 6.95 -1.54
N TYR A 107 -3.60 7.88 -0.62
CA TYR A 107 -2.89 7.95 0.66
C TYR A 107 -3.77 7.28 1.73
N PRO A 108 -3.40 6.10 2.27
CA PRO A 108 -4.25 5.32 3.15
C PRO A 108 -4.26 5.83 4.60
N LEU A 109 -3.21 6.54 5.02
CA LEU A 109 -3.08 7.08 6.38
C LEU A 109 -3.84 8.42 6.49
N LEU A 110 -4.78 8.50 7.42
CA LEU A 110 -5.55 9.70 7.72
C LEU A 110 -4.79 10.62 8.69
N GLU A 111 -5.27 11.85 8.84
CA GLU A 111 -4.65 12.85 9.72
C GLU A 111 -4.76 12.52 11.22
N ASP A 112 -5.73 11.68 11.60
CA ASP A 112 -5.95 11.18 12.95
C ASP A 112 -5.22 9.84 13.21
N ASP A 113 -4.19 9.54 12.41
CA ASP A 113 -3.39 8.31 12.49
C ASP A 113 -4.18 7.01 12.26
N SER A 114 -5.37 7.09 11.66
CA SER A 114 -6.21 5.94 11.34
C SER A 114 -6.17 5.56 9.85
N CYS A 115 -6.74 4.40 9.50
CA CYS A 115 -6.95 3.95 8.13
C CYS A 115 -8.23 3.10 8.00
N TYR A 116 -8.65 2.83 6.75
CA TYR A 116 -9.82 1.98 6.44
C TYR A 116 -9.44 0.60 5.90
N PHE A 117 -8.16 0.37 5.60
CA PHE A 117 -7.65 -0.92 5.16
C PHE A 117 -6.18 -1.07 5.55
N LEU A 118 -5.74 -2.33 5.51
CA LEU A 118 -4.36 -2.72 5.42
C LEU A 118 -4.12 -3.34 4.04
N ALA A 119 -3.07 -2.94 3.34
CA ALA A 119 -2.60 -3.66 2.16
C ALA A 119 -1.16 -4.16 2.36
N VAL A 120 -0.90 -5.38 1.90
CA VAL A 120 0.42 -6.02 1.96
C VAL A 120 0.95 -6.16 0.55
N ASP A 121 2.14 -5.64 0.31
CA ASP A 121 2.79 -5.60 -0.99
C ASP A 121 3.78 -6.76 -1.14
N PHE A 122 3.56 -7.60 -2.14
CA PHE A 122 4.44 -8.69 -2.53
C PHE A 122 4.98 -8.42 -3.93
N ASP A 123 6.28 -8.17 -4.05
CA ASP A 123 6.97 -7.85 -5.30
C ASP A 123 8.20 -8.76 -5.46
N LYS A 124 8.78 -8.84 -6.67
CA LYS A 124 10.01 -9.62 -6.99
C LYS A 124 9.75 -11.13 -7.12
N ALA A 125 10.82 -11.94 -7.09
CA ALA A 125 10.73 -13.38 -7.30
C ALA A 125 9.83 -14.07 -6.26
N GLU A 126 9.16 -15.16 -6.65
CA GLU A 126 8.28 -15.98 -5.80
C GLU A 126 7.06 -15.25 -5.20
N TRP A 127 6.71 -14.05 -5.67
CA TRP A 127 5.55 -13.27 -5.17
C TRP A 127 4.24 -14.06 -5.16
N GLN A 128 4.03 -14.94 -6.14
CA GLN A 128 2.83 -15.79 -6.19
C GLN A 128 2.78 -16.78 -5.03
N LYS A 129 3.92 -17.42 -4.73
CA LYS A 129 4.03 -18.42 -3.66
C LYS A 129 3.82 -17.77 -2.30
N ASP A 130 4.46 -16.62 -2.09
CA ASP A 130 4.41 -15.86 -0.84
C ASP A 130 3.01 -15.25 -0.62
N ALA A 131 2.43 -14.61 -1.63
CA ALA A 131 1.07 -14.06 -1.55
C ALA A 131 0.04 -15.18 -1.31
N SER A 132 0.19 -16.35 -1.95
CA SER A 132 -0.67 -17.50 -1.67
C SER A 132 -0.52 -18.01 -0.25
N ALA A 133 0.70 -18.09 0.28
CA ALA A 133 0.94 -18.51 1.66
C ALA A 133 0.31 -17.54 2.66
N PHE A 134 0.43 -16.23 2.41
CA PHE A 134 -0.22 -15.19 3.21
C PHE A 134 -1.75 -15.30 3.13
N MET A 135 -2.32 -15.52 1.94
CA MET A 135 -3.77 -15.74 1.79
C MET A 135 -4.27 -16.99 2.54
N ARG A 136 -3.49 -18.09 2.57
CA ARG A 136 -3.83 -19.27 3.39
C ARG A 136 -3.80 -18.94 4.88
N ALA A 137 -2.79 -18.20 5.34
CA ALA A 137 -2.73 -17.75 6.73
C ALA A 137 -3.94 -16.86 7.09
N CYS A 138 -4.36 -15.97 6.19
CA CYS A 138 -5.59 -15.20 6.38
C CYS A 138 -6.81 -16.10 6.52
N ASP A 139 -6.97 -17.11 5.65
CA ASP A 139 -8.09 -18.07 5.72
C ASP A 139 -8.09 -18.87 7.04
N GLU A 140 -6.93 -19.41 7.45
CA GLU A 140 -6.76 -20.13 8.72
C GLU A 140 -7.10 -19.25 9.95
N LEU A 141 -6.79 -17.96 9.88
CA LEU A 141 -7.07 -16.99 10.95
C LEU A 141 -8.46 -16.35 10.85
N SER A 142 -9.25 -16.70 9.82
CA SER A 142 -10.55 -16.12 9.49
C SER A 142 -10.50 -14.61 9.22
N VAL A 143 -9.44 -14.14 8.58
CA VAL A 143 -9.25 -12.76 8.14
C VAL A 143 -9.76 -12.61 6.70
N PRO A 144 -10.77 -11.75 6.44
CA PRO A 144 -11.23 -11.50 5.09
C PRO A 144 -10.18 -10.70 4.31
N ALA A 145 -9.56 -11.34 3.32
CA ALA A 145 -8.53 -10.77 2.48
C ALA A 145 -8.88 -10.88 0.99
N ALA A 146 -8.48 -9.89 0.20
CA ALA A 146 -8.65 -9.87 -1.26
C ALA A 146 -7.30 -9.77 -1.96
N LEU A 147 -7.04 -10.64 -2.92
CA LEU A 147 -5.78 -10.69 -3.66
C LEU A 147 -5.91 -9.96 -5.00
N GLU A 148 -5.08 -8.95 -5.24
CA GLU A 148 -4.98 -8.20 -6.50
C GLU A 148 -3.60 -8.44 -7.14
N ILE A 149 -3.56 -8.82 -8.42
CA ILE A 149 -2.31 -8.79 -9.18
C ILE A 149 -1.93 -7.34 -9.42
N SER A 150 -0.69 -6.98 -9.12
CA SER A 150 -0.22 -5.60 -9.25
C SER A 150 -0.27 -5.11 -10.70
N ARG A 151 -0.19 -3.78 -10.87
CA ARG A 151 -0.16 -3.14 -12.19
C ARG A 151 0.93 -3.71 -13.12
N SER A 152 2.12 -4.00 -12.58
CA SER A 152 3.26 -4.50 -13.34
C SER A 152 3.14 -5.98 -13.68
N ARG A 153 2.23 -6.71 -13.03
CA ARG A 153 2.10 -8.18 -13.06
C ARG A 153 3.32 -8.91 -12.53
N GLN A 154 4.17 -8.22 -11.77
CA GLN A 154 5.40 -8.75 -11.16
C GLN A 154 5.30 -8.72 -9.63
N GLY A 155 4.06 -8.75 -9.14
CA GLY A 155 3.73 -8.66 -7.74
C GLY A 155 2.22 -8.71 -7.53
N ALA A 156 1.81 -8.60 -6.27
CA ALA A 156 0.43 -8.57 -5.84
C ALA A 156 0.26 -7.74 -4.58
N HIS A 157 -0.94 -7.20 -4.41
CA HIS A 157 -1.38 -6.62 -3.15
C HIS A 157 -2.43 -7.52 -2.52
N VAL A 158 -2.27 -7.82 -1.22
CA VAL A 158 -3.33 -8.43 -0.41
C VAL A 158 -4.00 -7.34 0.42
N TRP A 159 -5.30 -7.17 0.24
CA TRP A 159 -6.11 -6.13 0.87
C TRP A 159 -6.97 -6.71 1.99
N ILE A 160 -6.93 -6.09 3.16
CA ILE A 160 -7.82 -6.36 4.30
C ILE A 160 -8.57 -5.06 4.59
N PHE A 161 -9.88 -5.04 4.36
CA PHE A 161 -10.72 -3.86 4.58
C PHE A 161 -11.33 -3.89 5.98
N PHE A 162 -11.49 -2.72 6.61
CA PHE A 162 -12.09 -2.60 7.94
C PHE A 162 -13.50 -2.00 7.86
N ALA A 163 -14.40 -2.48 8.72
CA ALA A 163 -15.79 -2.01 8.77
C ALA A 163 -15.91 -0.55 9.27
N SER A 164 -14.94 -0.09 10.06
CA SER A 164 -14.78 1.29 10.53
C SER A 164 -13.30 1.67 10.58
N ARG A 165 -13.00 2.94 10.93
CA ARG A 165 -11.63 3.40 11.09
C ARG A 165 -10.89 2.58 12.15
N VAL A 166 -9.67 2.19 11.84
CA VAL A 166 -8.75 1.47 12.74
C VAL A 166 -7.48 2.30 12.86
N SER A 167 -6.86 2.32 14.03
CA SER A 167 -5.55 2.97 14.17
C SER A 167 -4.52 2.30 13.24
N ALA A 168 -3.69 3.08 12.54
CA ALA A 168 -2.69 2.52 11.63
C ALA A 168 -1.74 1.57 12.36
N ARG A 169 -1.48 1.84 13.66
CA ARG A 169 -0.75 0.94 14.56
C ARG A 169 -1.39 -0.43 14.69
N GLU A 170 -2.69 -0.52 14.98
CA GLU A 170 -3.37 -1.82 15.10
C GLU A 170 -3.45 -2.56 13.77
N ALA A 171 -3.73 -1.84 12.67
CA ALA A 171 -3.70 -2.42 11.33
C ALA A 171 -2.32 -3.02 11.02
N ARG A 172 -1.23 -2.31 11.32
CA ARG A 172 0.13 -2.82 11.13
C ARG A 172 0.48 -3.97 12.07
N ARG A 173 0.01 -3.96 13.33
CA ARG A 173 0.16 -5.10 14.26
C ARG A 173 -0.52 -6.35 13.70
N LEU A 174 -1.73 -6.23 13.17
CA LEU A 174 -2.43 -7.32 12.49
C LEU A 174 -1.61 -7.87 11.32
N GLY A 175 -1.18 -7.01 10.40
CA GLY A 175 -0.38 -7.42 9.25
C GLY A 175 0.91 -8.14 9.65
N THR A 176 1.62 -7.58 10.63
CA THR A 176 2.87 -8.16 11.14
C THR A 176 2.62 -9.53 11.79
N ALA A 177 1.55 -9.67 12.57
CA ALA A 177 1.19 -10.93 13.20
C ALA A 177 0.88 -12.02 12.16
N ILE A 178 0.14 -11.69 11.09
CA ILE A 178 -0.16 -12.63 10.00
C ILE A 178 1.12 -13.01 9.23
N ILE A 179 2.03 -12.06 8.97
CA ILE A 179 3.34 -12.33 8.36
C ILE A 179 4.13 -13.33 9.23
N SER A 180 4.24 -13.07 10.54
CA SER A 180 4.93 -13.96 11.47
C SER A 180 4.29 -15.35 11.52
N TYR A 181 2.96 -15.42 11.56
CA TYR A 181 2.22 -16.69 11.50
C TYR A 181 2.54 -17.46 10.23
N THR A 182 2.50 -16.80 9.07
CA THR A 182 2.80 -17.38 7.76
C THR A 182 4.20 -17.99 7.70
N CYS A 183 5.22 -17.25 8.18
CA CYS A 183 6.60 -17.71 8.26
C CYS A 183 6.76 -18.90 9.21
N SER A 184 6.09 -18.89 10.36
CA SER A 184 6.18 -19.99 11.34
C SER A 184 5.57 -21.30 10.83
N ARG A 185 4.48 -21.19 10.05
CA ARG A 185 3.74 -22.34 9.51
C ARG A 185 4.46 -22.98 8.34
N THR A 186 5.16 -22.17 7.56
CA THR A 186 5.87 -22.63 6.38
C THR A 186 7.36 -22.61 6.63
N ARG A 187 7.90 -23.66 7.27
CA ARG A 187 9.32 -23.80 7.68
C ARG A 187 10.36 -23.52 6.58
N GLN A 188 9.95 -23.47 5.30
CA GLN A 188 10.81 -23.22 4.14
C GLN A 188 10.51 -21.89 3.41
N LEU A 189 9.50 -21.11 3.82
CA LEU A 189 9.21 -19.81 3.21
C LEU A 189 9.79 -18.69 4.07
N GLN A 190 10.53 -17.81 3.41
CA GLN A 190 11.07 -16.58 4.01
C GLN A 190 10.27 -15.34 3.61
N LEU A 191 9.10 -15.49 2.96
CA LEU A 191 8.32 -14.38 2.39
C LEU A 191 9.24 -13.34 1.70
N SER A 192 10.17 -13.80 0.87
CA SER A 192 11.22 -12.96 0.29
C SER A 192 10.71 -11.87 -0.65
N SER A 193 9.48 -12.05 -1.15
CA SER A 193 8.79 -11.05 -1.96
C SER A 193 8.04 -9.99 -1.16
N TYR A 194 7.85 -10.16 0.15
CA TYR A 194 7.24 -9.12 0.98
C TYR A 194 8.09 -7.84 0.91
N ASP A 195 7.46 -6.72 0.54
CA ASP A 195 8.12 -5.42 0.43
C ASP A 195 7.71 -4.48 1.56
N ARG A 196 6.41 -4.29 1.79
CA ARG A 196 5.89 -3.35 2.81
C ARG A 196 4.39 -3.52 3.10
N LEU A 197 3.96 -2.88 4.18
CA LEU A 197 2.55 -2.65 4.53
C LEU A 197 2.10 -1.24 4.09
N PHE A 198 0.80 -1.09 3.85
CA PHE A 198 0.11 0.17 3.61
C PHE A 198 -1.09 0.30 4.56
N PRO A 199 -1.12 1.30 5.46
CA PRO A 199 -0.06 2.29 5.75
C PRO A 199 1.28 1.67 6.18
N ASN A 200 2.40 2.33 5.86
CA ASN A 200 3.74 1.84 6.26
C ASN A 200 4.22 2.43 7.59
N GLN A 201 3.56 3.48 8.11
CA GLN A 201 3.84 4.10 9.39
C GLN A 201 2.59 4.18 10.27
N ASP A 202 2.80 4.24 11.59
CA ASP A 202 1.74 4.30 12.60
C ASP A 202 1.12 5.70 12.75
N THR A 203 1.89 6.74 12.42
CA THR A 203 1.51 8.14 12.66
C THR A 203 1.82 9.01 11.46
N MET A 204 1.03 10.06 11.23
CA MET A 204 1.19 11.00 10.13
C MET A 204 2.52 11.76 10.24
N PRO A 205 3.40 11.69 9.22
CA PRO A 205 4.62 12.49 9.23
C PRO A 205 4.30 13.98 9.14
N LYS A 206 5.07 14.81 9.88
CA LYS A 206 4.90 16.27 9.87
C LYS A 206 4.98 16.82 8.44
N GLY A 207 3.91 17.47 7.99
CA GLY A 207 3.84 18.12 6.67
C GLY A 207 3.72 17.15 5.48
N GLY A 208 3.60 15.84 5.71
CA GLY A 208 3.44 14.83 4.67
C GLY A 208 1.99 14.35 4.49
N PHE A 209 1.81 13.39 3.59
CA PHE A 209 0.53 12.74 3.32
C PHE A 209 0.54 11.25 3.69
N GLY A 210 1.63 10.75 4.26
CA GLY A 210 1.92 9.32 4.37
C GLY A 210 2.40 8.71 3.04
N ASN A 211 2.39 7.38 2.98
CA ASN A 211 2.83 6.62 1.82
C ASN A 211 1.70 6.43 0.80
N LEU A 212 2.06 6.32 -0.47
CA LEU A 212 1.11 6.20 -1.57
C LEU A 212 0.95 4.74 -2.01
N ILE A 213 -0.28 4.28 -2.19
CA ILE A 213 -0.60 3.04 -2.91
C ILE A 213 -1.35 3.35 -4.21
N ALA A 214 -1.08 2.62 -5.28
CA ALA A 214 -1.83 2.76 -6.53
C ALA A 214 -3.23 2.14 -6.39
N LEU A 215 -4.27 2.81 -6.88
CA LEU A 215 -5.62 2.26 -6.84
C LEU A 215 -5.77 1.12 -7.86
N PRO A 216 -6.50 0.03 -7.53
CA PRO A 216 -6.63 -1.13 -8.41
C PRO A 216 -7.67 -0.90 -9.52
N LEU A 217 -7.85 -1.88 -10.40
CA LEU A 217 -8.81 -1.89 -11.49
C LEU A 217 -8.57 -0.86 -12.61
N GLN A 218 -7.31 -0.52 -12.84
CA GLN A 218 -6.88 0.38 -13.92
C GLN A 218 -7.18 -0.22 -15.30
N LYS A 219 -7.93 0.49 -16.16
CA LYS A 219 -8.39 -0.04 -17.48
C LYS A 219 -7.31 -0.69 -18.34
N ARG A 220 -6.15 -0.02 -18.50
CA ARG A 220 -5.07 -0.52 -19.39
C ARG A 220 -4.39 -1.78 -18.81
N PRO A 221 -3.89 -1.79 -17.57
CA PRO A 221 -3.39 -3.01 -16.92
C PRO A 221 -4.39 -4.16 -16.90
N ARG A 222 -5.68 -3.87 -16.64
CA ARG A 222 -6.73 -4.89 -16.63
C ARG A 222 -6.84 -5.64 -17.95
N ALA A 223 -6.69 -4.93 -19.07
CA ALA A 223 -6.73 -5.55 -20.40
C ALA A 223 -5.59 -6.57 -20.63
N SER A 224 -4.52 -6.53 -19.83
CA SER A 224 -3.39 -7.46 -19.89
C SER A 224 -3.25 -8.35 -18.65
N GLY A 225 -4.30 -8.44 -17.82
CA GLY A 225 -4.35 -9.29 -16.62
C GLY A 225 -3.64 -8.72 -15.39
N GLY A 226 -3.28 -7.43 -15.39
CA GLY A 226 -2.78 -6.73 -14.21
C GLY A 226 -3.85 -5.85 -13.58
N SER A 227 -3.66 -5.46 -12.33
CA SER A 227 -4.63 -4.67 -11.57
C SER A 227 -6.03 -5.28 -11.55
N VAL A 228 -6.09 -6.60 -11.36
CA VAL A 228 -7.32 -7.40 -11.27
C VAL A 228 -7.30 -8.23 -9.99
N PHE A 229 -8.46 -8.42 -9.40
CA PHE A 229 -8.66 -9.33 -8.30
C PHE A 229 -8.76 -10.77 -8.80
N VAL A 230 -8.11 -11.66 -8.06
CA VAL A 230 -7.94 -13.06 -8.41
C VAL A 230 -8.24 -13.96 -7.20
N ASP A 231 -8.53 -15.22 -7.47
CA ASP A 231 -8.55 -16.25 -6.44
C ASP A 231 -7.12 -16.63 -5.99
N ILE A 232 -7.03 -17.55 -5.02
CA ILE A 232 -5.74 -18.04 -4.49
C ILE A 232 -4.88 -18.78 -5.53
N ASN A 233 -5.46 -19.21 -6.65
CA ASN A 233 -4.77 -19.86 -7.76
C ASN A 233 -4.42 -18.85 -8.88
N PHE A 234 -4.52 -17.55 -8.59
CA PHE A 234 -4.29 -16.45 -9.52
C PHE A 234 -5.21 -16.46 -10.75
N GLN A 235 -6.39 -17.08 -10.64
CA GLN A 235 -7.43 -16.99 -11.66
C GLN A 235 -8.25 -15.71 -11.45
N PRO A 236 -8.34 -14.82 -12.45
CA PRO A 236 -9.18 -13.63 -12.35
C PRO A 236 -10.65 -13.96 -12.13
N TYR A 237 -11.29 -13.29 -11.18
CA TYR A 237 -12.74 -13.38 -11.05
C TYR A 237 -13.43 -12.90 -12.34
N SER A 238 -14.37 -13.69 -12.84
CA SER A 238 -15.11 -13.40 -14.07
C SER A 238 -15.85 -12.06 -14.01
N ASP A 239 -16.41 -11.74 -12.85
CA ASP A 239 -16.97 -10.43 -12.54
C ASP A 239 -16.27 -9.81 -11.33
N GLN A 240 -15.38 -8.86 -11.62
CA GLN A 240 -14.62 -8.09 -10.64
C GLN A 240 -15.53 -7.28 -9.69
N TRP A 241 -16.68 -6.81 -10.19
CA TRP A 241 -17.61 -5.99 -9.39
C TRP A 241 -18.45 -6.85 -8.47
N ALA A 242 -18.91 -8.01 -8.93
CA ALA A 242 -19.56 -8.99 -8.07
C ALA A 242 -18.62 -9.46 -6.95
N PHE A 243 -17.35 -9.71 -7.27
CA PHE A 243 -16.34 -10.02 -6.25
C PHE A 243 -16.19 -8.89 -5.23
N LEU A 244 -15.95 -7.64 -5.66
CA LEU A 244 -15.84 -6.50 -4.74
C LEU A 244 -17.09 -6.29 -3.89
N ALA A 245 -18.29 -6.51 -4.45
CA ALA A 245 -19.54 -6.41 -3.71
C ALA A 245 -19.68 -7.49 -2.63
N SER A 246 -19.04 -8.65 -2.83
CA SER A 246 -19.01 -9.77 -1.88
C SER A 246 -17.97 -9.62 -0.76
N VAL A 247 -17.04 -8.67 -0.88
CA VAL A 247 -16.01 -8.42 0.15
C VAL A 247 -16.67 -7.95 1.44
N ILE A 248 -16.46 -8.72 2.50
CA ILE A 248 -16.93 -8.40 3.86
C ILE A 248 -15.76 -7.74 4.60
N PRO A 249 -15.87 -6.47 5.01
CA PRO A 249 -14.84 -5.84 5.83
C PRO A 249 -14.72 -6.49 7.22
N MET A 250 -13.49 -6.60 7.72
CA MET A 250 -13.19 -7.09 9.06
C MET A 250 -13.69 -6.11 10.12
N ASN A 251 -14.35 -6.62 11.17
CA ASN A 251 -14.77 -5.79 12.30
C ASN A 251 -13.54 -5.46 13.17
N VAL A 252 -13.49 -4.24 13.71
CA VAL A 252 -12.40 -3.78 14.58
C VAL A 252 -12.24 -4.67 15.81
N GLN A 253 -13.35 -5.18 16.35
CA GLN A 253 -13.35 -6.06 17.52
C GLN A 253 -12.69 -7.42 17.24
N ASP A 254 -12.58 -7.83 15.98
CA ASP A 254 -11.95 -9.11 15.61
C ASP A 254 -10.43 -8.99 15.46
N ILE A 255 -9.87 -7.78 15.46
CA ILE A 255 -8.43 -7.53 15.19
C ILE A 255 -7.56 -8.10 16.30
N GLU A 256 -7.75 -7.66 17.56
CA GLU A 256 -6.92 -8.13 18.67
C GLU A 256 -7.06 -9.64 18.93
N PRO A 257 -8.27 -10.25 18.91
CA PRO A 257 -8.40 -11.70 18.98
C PRO A 257 -7.66 -12.44 17.87
N THR A 258 -7.64 -11.88 16.66
CA THR A 258 -6.90 -12.46 15.53
C THR A 258 -5.39 -12.37 15.74
N ILE A 259 -4.89 -11.22 16.22
CA ILE A 259 -3.47 -11.04 16.57
C ILE A 259 -3.06 -12.11 17.60
N LEU A 260 -3.83 -12.29 18.66
CA LEU A 260 -3.56 -13.28 19.70
C LEU A 260 -3.52 -14.72 19.16
N ARG A 261 -4.45 -15.08 18.26
CA ARG A 261 -4.44 -16.39 17.59
C ARG A 261 -3.20 -16.57 16.70
N ALA A 262 -2.79 -15.52 16.00
CA ALA A 262 -1.65 -15.52 15.09
C ALA A 262 -0.30 -15.60 15.83
N THR A 263 -0.18 -14.99 17.01
CA THR A 263 1.06 -15.04 17.81
C THR A 263 1.17 -16.27 18.71
N GLY A 264 0.08 -17.04 18.84
CA GLY A 264 -0.05 -18.07 19.87
C GLY A 264 -0.27 -17.46 21.25
N SER A 265 -0.80 -18.24 22.19
CA SER A 265 -1.11 -17.85 23.57
C SER A 265 0.14 -17.54 24.40
N ILE A 266 0.90 -16.51 24.04
CA ILE A 266 1.85 -15.85 24.95
C ILE A 266 1.06 -14.72 25.58
N HIS A 267 0.70 -14.88 26.85
CA HIS A 267 -0.02 -13.86 27.60
C HIS A 267 0.86 -12.60 27.67
N PRO A 268 0.31 -11.37 27.57
CA PRO A 268 1.09 -10.12 27.66
C PRO A 268 1.88 -9.92 28.96
N LEU A 269 1.70 -10.80 29.95
CA LEU A 269 2.39 -10.79 31.25
C LEU A 269 3.53 -11.82 31.33
N ASP A 270 3.73 -12.66 30.31
CA ASP A 270 4.85 -13.63 30.26
C ASP A 270 6.11 -13.05 29.60
N VAL A 271 6.09 -11.76 29.25
CA VAL A 271 7.29 -11.01 28.87
C VAL A 271 7.91 -10.44 30.15
N ASN A 272 8.47 -11.31 30.98
CA ASN A 272 9.45 -10.86 31.95
C ASN A 272 10.57 -10.18 31.15
N PHE A 273 10.81 -8.92 31.49
CA PHE A 273 11.90 -8.10 30.99
C PHE A 273 13.20 -8.91 31.02
N ILE A 274 13.67 -9.31 29.84
CA ILE A 274 15.05 -9.76 29.69
C ILE A 274 15.87 -8.47 29.70
N ASN A 275 16.39 -8.11 30.88
CA ASN A 275 17.43 -7.08 30.98
C ASN A 275 18.67 -7.58 30.24
N GLU A 276 19.45 -6.65 29.68
CA GLU A 276 20.64 -6.91 28.85
C GLU A 276 21.78 -7.69 29.57
N GLU A 277 21.59 -8.12 30.82
CA GLU A 277 22.58 -8.88 31.60
C GLU A 277 22.43 -10.42 31.51
N ASP A 278 21.33 -10.95 30.96
CA ASP A 278 21.10 -12.41 30.89
C ASP A 278 21.61 -13.08 29.59
N LEU A 279 22.45 -12.40 28.81
CA LEU A 279 23.12 -12.99 27.63
C LEU A 279 24.28 -13.95 27.98
N GLY A 280 24.45 -14.28 29.26
CA GLY A 280 25.36 -15.30 29.73
C GLY A 280 24.60 -16.58 30.11
N TYR A 281 24.80 -17.63 29.29
CA TYR A 281 24.68 -19.06 29.64
C TYR A 281 23.46 -19.87 29.14
N ASN A 282 23.82 -20.95 28.45
CA ASN A 282 23.09 -22.17 28.11
C ASN A 282 22.05 -22.22 26.99
N MET A 283 22.51 -22.81 25.88
CA MET A 283 21.73 -23.43 24.81
C MET A 283 20.92 -24.64 25.32
N SER A 284 19.59 -24.52 25.38
CA SER A 284 18.67 -25.60 25.00
C SER A 284 17.23 -25.08 24.92
N GLY A 285 16.53 -25.34 23.81
CA GLY A 285 15.09 -25.10 23.69
C GLY A 285 14.69 -24.05 22.65
N THR A 286 14.07 -24.55 21.60
CA THR A 286 13.23 -24.06 20.49
C THR A 286 12.56 -22.65 20.50
N SER A 287 12.89 -21.72 21.40
CA SER A 287 12.13 -20.47 21.59
C SER A 287 12.70 -19.23 20.88
N VAL A 288 14.00 -19.22 20.53
CA VAL A 288 14.66 -17.99 20.02
C VAL A 288 14.39 -17.72 18.53
N THR A 289 13.84 -18.66 17.78
CA THR A 289 13.71 -18.54 16.31
C THR A 289 12.51 -17.71 15.85
N ALA A 290 11.41 -17.61 16.59
CA ALA A 290 10.22 -16.88 16.13
C ALA A 290 10.39 -15.35 16.18
N LEU A 291 11.01 -14.83 17.25
CA LEU A 291 11.27 -13.38 17.43
C LEU A 291 12.41 -12.87 16.54
N ALA A 292 13.44 -13.69 16.30
CA ALA A 292 14.55 -13.34 15.42
C ALA A 292 14.13 -13.25 13.93
N VAL A 293 13.04 -13.90 13.54
CA VAL A 293 12.45 -13.78 12.20
C VAL A 293 11.69 -12.47 12.08
N ALA A 294 10.83 -12.10 13.04
CA ALA A 294 10.06 -10.86 13.01
C ALA A 294 10.93 -9.59 12.97
N SER A 295 12.06 -9.58 13.70
CA SER A 295 13.00 -8.46 13.72
C SER A 295 13.66 -8.17 12.36
N ARG A 296 13.77 -9.17 11.46
CA ARG A 296 14.32 -8.97 10.10
C ARG A 296 13.36 -8.28 9.13
N TYR A 297 12.08 -8.21 9.44
CA TYR A 297 11.04 -7.63 8.56
C TYR A 297 10.43 -6.33 9.11
N LEU A 298 10.89 -5.86 10.28
CA LEU A 298 10.57 -4.53 10.78
C LEU A 298 11.53 -3.51 10.14
N PRO A 299 11.03 -2.41 9.55
CA PRO A 299 11.91 -1.36 9.05
C PRO A 299 12.64 -0.72 10.24
N SER A 300 13.96 -0.62 10.14
CA SER A 300 14.75 0.21 11.06
C SER A 300 14.25 1.65 11.00
N ALA A 301 13.97 2.22 12.17
CA ALA A 301 13.74 3.65 12.28
C ALA A 301 15.00 4.37 11.73
N SER A 302 14.87 5.08 10.62
CA SER A 302 15.96 5.92 10.15
C SER A 302 16.22 7.03 11.18
N PRO A 303 17.47 7.24 11.61
CA PRO A 303 17.79 8.33 12.52
C PRO A 303 17.54 9.66 11.80
N ALA A 304 16.82 10.54 12.50
CA ALA A 304 16.58 11.91 12.09
C ALA A 304 17.92 12.62 11.80
N ALA A 305 18.04 13.24 10.63
CA ALA A 305 19.14 14.14 10.32
C ALA A 305 19.12 15.34 11.29
N PRO A 306 20.27 15.78 11.82
CA PRO A 306 20.31 16.87 12.78
C PRO A 306 19.96 18.20 12.12
N ALA A 307 19.13 18.98 12.83
CA ALA A 307 18.81 20.36 12.52
C ALA A 307 20.02 21.25 12.86
N SER A 308 20.57 21.93 11.85
CA SER A 308 21.58 22.97 12.04
C SER A 308 20.88 24.31 12.25
N GLY A 309 21.00 24.88 13.45
CA GLY A 309 20.58 26.23 13.77
C GLY A 309 21.69 27.02 14.44
N THR A 310 22.01 28.16 13.82
CA THR A 310 22.36 29.46 14.43
C THR A 310 23.83 29.93 14.42
N LEU A 311 24.02 31.04 13.67
CA LEU A 311 24.93 32.20 13.73
C LEU A 311 26.18 32.16 14.64
N CYS A 312 27.34 32.63 14.14
CA CYS A 312 27.73 34.06 14.17
C CYS A 312 29.15 34.35 13.61
N HIS A 313 29.21 35.37 12.74
CA HIS A 313 30.19 36.47 12.60
C HIS A 313 31.74 36.33 12.43
N ARG A 314 32.19 37.06 11.38
CA ARG A 314 33.32 38.02 11.24
C ARG A 314 34.64 37.58 10.57
N GLY A 315 35.11 38.46 9.67
CA GLY A 315 36.51 38.59 9.22
C GLY A 315 36.73 38.39 7.71
N SER A 316 36.41 39.35 6.85
CA SER A 316 37.37 40.25 6.16
C SER A 316 38.56 39.55 5.48
N THR A 317 38.63 39.58 4.14
CA THR A 317 39.65 40.33 3.36
C THR A 317 39.62 39.99 1.84
N ALA A 318 39.48 41.06 1.05
CA ALA A 318 40.24 41.44 -0.16
C ALA A 318 40.40 40.53 -1.41
N ARG A 319 40.13 41.20 -2.57
CA ARG A 319 40.76 41.10 -3.91
C ARG A 319 40.45 39.84 -4.75
N ARG A 320 40.43 39.86 -6.09
CA ARG A 320 40.25 40.81 -7.21
C ARG A 320 40.22 39.90 -8.46
N SER A 321 39.77 40.42 -9.60
CA SER A 321 39.81 39.84 -10.97
C SER A 321 38.84 38.67 -11.21
N GLY A 322 38.14 38.53 -12.34
CA GLY A 322 38.12 39.23 -13.62
C GLY A 322 37.47 38.28 -14.64
N HIS A 323 36.79 38.85 -15.65
CA HIS A 323 36.28 38.21 -16.87
C HIS A 323 34.90 37.51 -16.85
N ALA A 324 33.91 38.27 -17.31
CA ALA A 324 32.93 37.86 -18.34
C ALA A 324 33.27 38.67 -19.63
N PRO A 325 32.64 38.49 -20.81
CA PRO A 325 31.48 37.65 -21.14
C PRO A 325 31.61 36.86 -22.47
N ALA A 326 30.63 36.00 -22.77
CA ALA A 326 30.36 35.57 -24.15
C ALA A 326 28.84 35.52 -24.40
N PHE A 327 28.40 36.51 -25.18
CA PHE A 327 27.15 36.55 -25.94
C PHE A 327 27.11 35.38 -26.94
N TRP A 328 25.95 34.77 -27.18
CA TRP A 328 25.52 34.38 -28.52
C TRP A 328 24.00 34.50 -28.66
N SER A 329 23.63 35.04 -29.81
CA SER A 329 22.33 35.55 -30.21
C SER A 329 21.47 34.47 -30.91
N ALA A 330 20.17 34.73 -30.89
CA ALA A 330 19.11 34.35 -31.83
C ALA A 330 19.40 33.31 -32.94
N GLY A 331 18.57 32.26 -32.96
CA GLY A 331 18.39 31.36 -34.11
C GLY A 331 16.94 30.93 -34.23
N THR A 332 16.13 31.74 -34.90
CA THR A 332 14.77 31.41 -35.34
C THR A 332 14.84 30.30 -36.40
N VAL A 333 14.25 29.13 -36.14
CA VAL A 333 13.98 28.13 -37.17
C VAL A 333 12.51 27.76 -37.12
N ARG A 334 11.76 28.31 -38.09
CA ARG A 334 10.48 27.77 -38.54
C ARG A 334 10.72 26.43 -39.22
N ARG A 335 9.98 25.38 -38.84
CA ARG A 335 9.69 24.25 -39.73
C ARG A 335 8.21 23.86 -39.62
N ARG A 336 7.52 24.02 -40.76
CA ARG A 336 6.26 23.37 -41.14
C ARG A 336 6.50 21.87 -41.32
N TRP A 337 5.54 21.06 -40.88
CA TRP A 337 5.16 19.76 -41.46
C TRP A 337 3.65 19.60 -41.17
N THR A 338 2.77 19.86 -42.14
CA THR A 338 2.13 18.89 -43.08
C THR A 338 1.39 17.75 -42.40
N THR A 339 0.07 17.83 -42.54
CA THR A 339 -0.94 16.77 -42.58
C THR A 339 -0.54 15.59 -43.48
N ALA A 340 -0.81 14.38 -43.01
CA ALA A 340 -1.21 13.25 -43.85
C ALA A 340 -1.92 12.18 -43.00
N VAL A 341 -3.19 11.96 -43.40
CA VAL A 341 -4.04 10.74 -43.40
C VAL A 341 -4.17 9.93 -42.12
#